data_AF-A0A147B6K4-F1
#
_entry.id   AF-A0A147B6K4-F1
#
_cell.length_a   1.000
_cell.length_b   1.000
_cell.length_c   1.000
_cell.angle_alpha   90.00
_cell.angle_beta   90.00
_cell.angle_gamma   90.00
#
_symmetry.space_group_name_H-M   'P 1'
#
loop_
_entity.id
_entity.type
_entity.pdbx_description
1 polymer ?
#
loop_
_entity_poly.entity_id
_entity_poly.type
_entity_poly.pdbx_seq_one_letter_code
_entity_poly.pdbx_strand_id
1 'polypeptide(L)'
;RGTLCMDAVQWLDGIQRRHYDVHNLYGHMMSAVTHKSMTELFGARRFLLMSRSTFVGSGRYVGHWLGDNASRWPDMVHSIPTILEFSIFGIPLVGADICGYFDDASEELCLRWTQLGLFTPWLGTTMPSRTGPKTHRRSVKASRTWSEEP
;
A
#
# COMPACT_ATOMS: atom_id res chain seq x y z
N ARG A 1 -6.02 7.02 20.94
CA ARG A 1 -6.73 7.75 19.86
C ARG A 1 -6.21 7.20 18.54
N GLY A 2 -7.07 6.65 17.68
CA GLY A 2 -6.64 6.01 16.43
C GLY A 2 -7.66 5.06 15.81
N THR A 3 -8.79 4.80 16.48
CA THR A 3 -9.91 4.02 15.96
C THR A 3 -11.23 4.46 16.64
N LEU A 4 -12.36 3.85 16.25
CA LEU A 4 -13.68 4.06 16.82
C LEU A 4 -13.78 3.51 18.25
N CYS A 5 -14.79 3.95 19.00
CA CYS A 5 -15.07 3.40 20.33
C CYS A 5 -15.50 1.92 20.23
N MET A 6 -15.12 1.12 21.22
CA MET A 6 -15.36 -0.33 21.20
C MET A 6 -16.85 -0.70 21.38
N ASP A 7 -17.64 0.21 21.92
CA ASP A 7 -19.10 0.13 22.04
C ASP A 7 -19.85 0.58 20.79
N ALA A 8 -19.16 1.13 19.78
CA ALA A 8 -19.78 1.54 18.53
C ALA A 8 -20.45 0.33 17.86
N VAL A 9 -21.63 0.56 17.29
CA VAL A 9 -22.46 -0.49 16.69
C VAL A 9 -22.23 -0.55 15.19
N GLN A 10 -22.02 -1.76 14.66
CA GLN A 10 -21.91 -2.05 13.25
C GLN A 10 -22.92 -3.13 12.84
N TRP A 11 -23.28 -3.18 11.56
CA TRP A 11 -24.19 -4.17 11.01
C TRP A 11 -23.46 -5.06 10.02
N LEU A 12 -23.48 -6.37 10.26
CA LEU A 12 -22.90 -7.38 9.39
C LEU A 12 -24.00 -8.40 9.07
N ASP A 13 -24.35 -8.53 7.80
CA ASP A 13 -25.39 -9.45 7.30
C ASP A 13 -26.73 -9.34 8.05
N GLY A 14 -27.12 -8.10 8.39
CA GLY A 14 -28.35 -7.81 9.13
C GLY A 14 -28.28 -8.13 10.63
N ILE A 15 -27.12 -8.54 11.15
CA ILE A 15 -26.92 -8.79 12.59
C ILE A 15 -26.11 -7.64 13.19
N GLN A 16 -26.59 -7.12 14.31
CA GLN A 16 -25.90 -6.09 15.08
C GLN A 16 -24.65 -6.67 15.76
N ARG A 17 -23.51 -6.03 15.57
CA ARG A 17 -22.22 -6.36 16.18
C ARG A 17 -21.62 -5.13 16.84
N ARG A 18 -20.84 -5.32 17.91
CA ARG A 18 -20.05 -4.24 18.50
C ARG A 18 -18.73 -4.13 17.77
N HIS A 19 -18.21 -2.92 17.68
CA HIS A 19 -16.89 -2.67 17.10
C HIS A 19 -15.80 -3.48 17.80
N TYR A 20 -15.94 -3.73 19.10
CA TYR A 20 -15.08 -4.65 19.85
C TYR A 20 -14.87 -6.01 19.15
N ASP A 21 -15.94 -6.59 18.61
CA ASP A 21 -15.91 -7.92 18.00
C ASP A 21 -15.41 -7.88 16.54
N VAL A 22 -15.62 -6.76 15.83
CA VAL A 22 -15.38 -6.65 14.38
C VAL A 22 -14.29 -5.64 14.00
N HIS A 23 -13.59 -5.07 14.97
CA HIS A 23 -12.59 -4.02 14.76
C HIS A 23 -11.56 -4.40 13.68
N ASN A 24 -10.95 -5.60 13.82
CA ASN A 24 -9.95 -6.11 12.88
C ASN A 24 -10.52 -6.60 11.54
N LEU A 25 -11.85 -6.76 11.44
CA LEU A 25 -12.53 -7.16 10.21
C LEU A 25 -12.89 -5.97 9.33
N TYR A 26 -12.81 -4.74 9.85
CA TYR A 26 -13.27 -3.55 9.15
C TYR A 26 -12.61 -3.37 7.77
N GLY A 27 -11.28 -3.49 7.68
CA GLY A 27 -10.55 -3.39 6.41
C GLY A 27 -10.91 -4.51 5.41
N HIS A 28 -11.14 -5.72 5.92
CA HIS A 28 -11.56 -6.86 5.10
C HIS A 28 -12.97 -6.69 4.54
N MET A 29 -13.92 -6.27 5.37
CA MET A 29 -15.30 -6.00 4.96
C MET A 29 -15.35 -4.88 3.93
N MET A 30 -14.61 -3.78 4.14
CA MET A 30 -14.49 -2.72 3.15
C MET A 30 -13.92 -3.24 1.83
N SER A 31 -12.85 -4.03 1.88
CA SER A 31 -12.21 -4.62 0.69
C SER A 31 -13.18 -5.47 -0.13
N ALA A 32 -13.98 -6.32 0.53
CA ALA A 32 -14.96 -7.17 -0.12
C ALA A 32 -16.08 -6.35 -0.81
N VAL A 33 -16.60 -5.33 -0.12
CA VAL A 33 -17.64 -4.44 -0.68
C VAL A 33 -17.09 -3.62 -1.85
N THR A 34 -15.90 -3.02 -1.69
CA THR A 34 -15.27 -2.24 -2.76
C THR A 34 -14.98 -3.09 -3.98
N HIS A 35 -14.47 -4.31 -3.82
CA HIS A 35 -14.26 -5.23 -4.93
C HIS A 35 -15.58 -5.53 -5.65
N LYS A 36 -16.65 -5.85 -4.92
CA LYS A 36 -17.97 -6.09 -5.51
C LYS A 36 -18.46 -4.89 -6.32
N SER A 37 -18.41 -3.69 -5.74
CA SER A 37 -18.83 -2.46 -6.42
C SER A 37 -17.99 -2.17 -7.67
N MET A 38 -16.68 -2.39 -7.61
CA MET A 38 -15.80 -2.22 -8.77
C MET A 38 -16.12 -3.23 -9.89
N THR A 39 -16.45 -4.49 -9.53
CA THR A 39 -16.92 -5.48 -10.52
C THR A 39 -18.23 -5.06 -11.17
N GLU A 40 -19.17 -4.48 -10.42
CA GLU A 40 -20.43 -3.98 -10.96
C GLU A 40 -20.24 -2.78 -11.89
N LEU A 41 -19.33 -1.86 -11.54
CA LEU A 41 -19.04 -0.66 -12.33
C LEU A 41 -18.24 -0.92 -13.61
N PHE A 42 -17.23 -1.79 -13.52
CA PHE A 42 -16.27 -2.02 -14.62
C PHE A 42 -16.47 -3.37 -15.33
N GLY A 43 -17.44 -4.18 -14.89
CA GLY A 43 -17.78 -5.47 -15.48
C GLY A 43 -16.63 -6.48 -15.37
N ALA A 44 -16.30 -7.12 -16.50
CA ALA A 44 -15.26 -8.15 -16.58
C ALA A 44 -13.81 -7.59 -16.61
N ARG A 45 -13.63 -6.26 -16.51
CA ARG A 45 -12.29 -5.66 -16.51
C ARG A 45 -11.59 -5.89 -15.18
N ARG A 46 -10.31 -6.26 -15.24
CA ARG A 46 -9.47 -6.34 -14.05
C ARG A 46 -9.14 -4.93 -13.57
N PHE A 47 -9.22 -4.73 -12.26
CA PHE A 47 -8.85 -3.50 -11.59
C PHE A 47 -7.87 -3.81 -10.46
N LEU A 48 -7.06 -2.81 -10.10
CA LEU A 48 -6.17 -2.89 -8.96
C LEU A 48 -6.84 -2.24 -7.75
N LEU A 49 -6.92 -2.97 -6.65
CA LEU A 49 -7.33 -2.43 -5.36
C LEU A 49 -6.23 -2.71 -4.35
N MET A 50 -5.93 -1.69 -3.55
CA MET A 50 -4.93 -1.74 -2.49
C MET A 50 -5.62 -1.40 -1.17
N SER A 51 -5.36 -2.17 -0.11
CA SER A 51 -5.86 -1.88 1.23
C SER A 51 -4.73 -1.89 2.26
N ARG A 52 -4.77 -0.93 3.20
CA ARG A 52 -3.86 -0.87 4.33
C ARG A 52 -4.23 -1.83 5.46
N SER A 53 -5.50 -2.16 5.62
CA SER A 53 -5.97 -3.08 6.66
C SER A 53 -6.50 -4.36 6.02
N THR A 54 -5.95 -5.48 6.46
CA THR A 54 -6.22 -6.80 5.89
C THR A 54 -6.51 -7.82 7.00
N PHE A 55 -7.30 -8.82 6.67
CA PHE A 55 -7.57 -9.99 7.51
C PHE A 55 -7.37 -11.26 6.67
N VAL A 56 -7.49 -12.44 7.30
CA VAL A 56 -7.40 -13.72 6.58
C VAL A 56 -8.38 -13.73 5.39
N GLY A 57 -7.86 -14.05 4.20
CA GLY A 57 -8.62 -14.06 2.96
C GLY A 57 -8.74 -12.72 2.23
N SER A 58 -8.20 -11.62 2.76
CA SER A 58 -8.21 -10.31 2.08
C SER A 58 -7.52 -10.34 0.72
N GLY A 59 -6.49 -11.18 0.53
CA GLY A 59 -5.76 -11.31 -0.74
C GLY A 59 -6.59 -11.77 -1.93
N ARG A 60 -7.81 -12.28 -1.68
CA ARG A 60 -8.79 -12.56 -2.74
C ARG A 60 -9.31 -11.28 -3.41
N TYR A 61 -9.34 -10.16 -2.70
CA TYR A 61 -9.99 -8.93 -3.13
C TYR A 61 -9.00 -7.80 -3.45
N VAL A 62 -7.88 -7.73 -2.71
CA VAL A 62 -6.98 -6.57 -2.71
C VAL A 62 -5.52 -6.99 -2.59
N GLY A 63 -4.63 -6.16 -3.13
CA GLY A 63 -3.22 -6.13 -2.75
C GLY A 63 -3.00 -5.31 -1.48
N HIS A 64 -1.77 -5.35 -0.98
CA HIS A 64 -1.37 -4.65 0.25
C HIS A 64 -0.07 -3.88 0.01
N TRP A 65 0.08 -2.72 0.64
CA TRP A 65 1.40 -2.09 0.77
C TRP A 65 1.74 -2.03 2.25
N LEU A 66 3.03 -2.13 2.56
CA LEU A 66 3.51 -2.30 3.94
C LEU A 66 3.28 -1.09 4.85
N GLY A 67 2.65 -0.03 4.33
CA GLY A 67 2.29 1.17 5.08
C GLY A 67 3.41 2.20 5.13
N ASP A 68 3.25 3.11 6.08
CA ASP A 68 3.98 4.36 6.16
C ASP A 68 5.38 4.14 6.78
N ASN A 69 6.33 3.67 5.97
CA ASN A 69 7.72 3.41 6.35
C ASN A 69 8.56 4.69 6.37
N ALA A 70 9.70 4.68 7.07
CA ALA A 70 10.64 5.81 7.06
C ALA A 70 11.75 5.63 6.01
N SER A 71 12.31 6.73 5.52
CA SER A 71 13.47 6.77 4.60
C SER A 71 14.77 6.37 5.30
N ARG A 72 14.85 5.14 5.83
CA ARG A 72 16.00 4.63 6.60
C ARG A 72 16.38 3.23 6.13
N TRP A 73 17.66 2.89 6.27
CA TRP A 73 18.18 1.56 5.92
C TRP A 73 17.46 0.40 6.65
N PRO A 74 17.15 0.50 7.96
CA PRO A 74 16.39 -0.55 8.63
C PRO A 74 15.03 -0.78 7.98
N ASP A 75 14.26 0.26 7.68
CA ASP A 75 12.94 0.13 7.04
C ASP A 75 13.01 -0.59 5.69
N MET A 76 14.04 -0.30 4.88
CA MET A 76 14.30 -1.03 3.64
C MET A 76 14.54 -2.51 3.90
N VAL A 77 15.38 -2.85 4.88
CA VAL A 77 15.67 -4.25 5.23
C VAL A 77 14.44 -4.98 5.78
N HIS A 78 13.64 -4.33 6.64
CA HIS A 78 12.40 -4.89 7.19
C HIS A 78 11.32 -5.13 6.11
N SER A 79 11.38 -4.43 4.97
CA SER A 79 10.43 -4.67 3.88
C SER A 79 10.52 -6.09 3.31
N ILE A 80 11.72 -6.70 3.29
CA ILE A 80 11.96 -8.02 2.71
C ILE A 80 11.23 -9.14 3.47
N PRO A 81 11.47 -9.36 4.78
CA PRO A 81 10.77 -10.41 5.52
C PRO A 81 9.26 -10.14 5.54
N THR A 82 8.83 -8.89 5.68
CA THR A 82 7.40 -8.55 5.71
C THR A 82 6.71 -8.90 4.38
N ILE A 83 7.33 -8.65 3.22
CA ILE A 83 6.80 -9.09 1.91
C ILE A 83 6.64 -10.61 1.84
N LEU A 84 7.59 -11.36 2.39
CA LEU A 84 7.52 -12.82 2.44
C LEU A 84 6.41 -13.32 3.39
N GLU A 85 6.22 -12.65 4.53
CA GLU A 85 5.11 -12.93 5.45
C GLU A 85 3.75 -12.77 4.78
N PHE A 86 3.55 -11.70 4.01
CA PHE A 86 2.30 -11.48 3.27
C PHE A 86 2.08 -12.53 2.16
N SER A 87 3.15 -13.08 1.59
CA SER A 87 3.06 -14.23 0.69
C SER A 87 2.49 -15.47 1.41
N ILE A 88 2.89 -15.70 2.67
CA ILE A 88 2.34 -16.77 3.52
C ILE A 88 0.90 -16.46 3.95
N PHE A 89 0.57 -15.19 4.22
CA PHE A 89 -0.79 -14.76 4.55
C PHE A 89 -1.76 -14.81 3.35
N GLY A 90 -1.28 -15.18 2.16
CA GLY A 90 -2.09 -15.34 0.96
C GLY A 90 -2.41 -14.01 0.26
N ILE A 91 -1.55 -13.00 0.42
CA ILE A 91 -1.64 -11.70 -0.27
C ILE A 91 -0.39 -11.53 -1.13
N PRO A 92 -0.38 -12.08 -2.37
CA PRO A 92 0.83 -12.12 -3.19
C PRO A 92 1.20 -10.76 -3.81
N LEU A 93 0.22 -9.87 -3.99
CA LEU A 93 0.47 -8.53 -4.51
C LEU A 93 0.79 -7.59 -3.36
N VAL A 94 2.07 -7.53 -2.99
CA VAL A 94 2.58 -6.74 -1.86
C VAL A 94 3.91 -6.05 -2.18
N GLY A 95 4.16 -4.91 -1.54
CA GLY A 95 5.45 -4.21 -1.59
C GLY A 95 5.49 -3.04 -0.61
N ALA A 96 6.67 -2.43 -0.47
CA ALA A 96 6.87 -1.24 0.36
C ALA A 96 6.92 0.03 -0.49
N ASP A 97 6.68 1.16 0.16
CA ASP A 97 6.91 2.48 -0.40
C ASP A 97 8.42 2.69 -0.60
N ILE A 98 8.84 2.74 -1.86
CA ILE A 98 10.25 2.85 -2.25
C ILE A 98 10.78 4.24 -1.92
N CYS A 99 12.02 4.27 -1.43
CA CYS A 99 12.70 5.43 -0.87
C CYS A 99 12.17 5.90 0.49
N GLY A 100 11.02 5.39 0.95
CA GLY A 100 10.41 5.72 2.24
C GLY A 100 9.27 6.74 2.11
N TYR A 101 8.23 6.58 2.93
CA TYR A 101 7.10 7.50 3.00
C TYR A 101 7.41 8.74 3.87
N PHE A 102 8.01 8.52 5.04
CA PHE A 102 8.46 9.57 5.95
C PHE A 102 9.95 9.89 5.77
N ASP A 103 10.36 11.06 6.27
CA ASP A 103 11.73 11.58 6.20
C ASP A 103 12.23 11.84 4.75
N ASP A 104 13.31 12.61 4.61
CA ASP A 104 13.95 12.83 3.31
C ASP A 104 14.94 11.69 2.98
N ALA A 105 14.73 11.02 1.85
CA ALA A 105 15.61 9.96 1.39
C ALA A 105 16.95 10.49 0.88
N SER A 106 18.06 9.85 1.29
CA SER A 106 19.35 10.08 0.63
C SER A 106 19.35 9.47 -0.77
N GLU A 107 20.13 10.06 -1.68
CA GLU A 107 20.26 9.55 -3.06
C GLU A 107 20.69 8.08 -3.08
N GLU A 108 21.68 7.73 -2.25
CA GLU A 108 22.18 6.34 -2.15
C GLU A 108 21.09 5.37 -1.68
N LEU A 109 20.36 5.71 -0.61
CA LEU A 109 19.30 4.86 -0.08
C LEU A 109 18.21 4.65 -1.14
N CYS A 110 17.77 5.72 -1.79
CA CYS A 110 16.71 5.67 -2.79
C CYS A 110 17.12 4.84 -4.03
N LEU A 111 18.39 4.94 -4.46
CA LEU A 111 18.93 4.10 -5.53
C LEU A 111 18.95 2.62 -5.15
N ARG A 112 19.40 2.27 -3.94
CA ARG A 112 19.41 0.87 -3.47
C ARG A 112 18.02 0.32 -3.28
N TRP A 113 17.12 1.11 -2.72
CA TRP A 113 15.74 0.69 -2.53
C TRP A 113 15.01 0.51 -3.86
N THR A 114 15.30 1.36 -4.86
CA THR A 114 14.77 1.17 -6.22
C THR A 114 15.26 -0.16 -6.82
N GLN A 115 16.55 -0.48 -6.67
CA GLN A 115 17.09 -1.77 -7.13
C GLN A 115 16.36 -2.95 -6.48
N LEU A 116 16.06 -2.86 -5.17
CA LEU A 116 15.29 -3.88 -4.45
C LEU A 116 13.83 -3.94 -4.90
N GLY A 117 13.16 -2.78 -4.99
CA GLY A 117 11.74 -2.64 -5.30
C GLY A 117 11.36 -3.10 -6.70
N LEU A 118 12.28 -3.06 -7.65
CA LEU A 118 12.04 -3.61 -9.00
C LEU A 118 11.71 -5.12 -8.99
N PHE A 119 12.04 -5.82 -7.91
CA PHE A 119 11.77 -7.25 -7.74
C PHE A 119 10.59 -7.54 -6.79
N THR A 120 9.89 -6.51 -6.28
CA THR A 120 8.72 -6.72 -5.43
C THR A 120 7.44 -6.81 -6.27
N PRO A 121 6.46 -7.67 -5.90
CA PRO A 121 5.23 -7.85 -6.68
C PRO A 121 4.44 -6.55 -6.91
N TRP A 122 4.48 -5.64 -5.94
CA TRP A 122 4.00 -4.27 -6.10
C TRP A 122 5.18 -3.29 -5.96
N LEU A 123 5.22 -2.32 -6.86
CA LEU A 123 6.18 -1.22 -6.84
C LEU A 123 5.41 0.09 -6.66
N GLY A 124 5.44 0.64 -5.44
CA GLY A 124 4.94 1.98 -5.14
C GLY A 124 6.09 2.94 -4.89
N THR A 125 6.10 4.07 -5.59
CA THR A 125 7.04 5.15 -5.31
C THR A 125 6.28 6.26 -4.59
N THR A 126 6.67 6.55 -3.36
CA THR A 126 6.24 7.78 -2.71
C THR A 126 7.23 8.86 -3.09
N MET A 127 6.76 9.94 -3.71
CA MET A 127 7.59 11.13 -3.85
C MET A 127 7.63 11.82 -2.47
N PRO A 128 8.80 12.04 -1.85
CA PRO A 128 8.85 12.82 -0.63
C PRO A 128 8.23 14.19 -0.89
N SER A 129 7.35 14.63 0.02
CA SER A 129 6.77 15.97 -0.07
C SER A 129 7.91 16.98 -0.10
N ARG A 130 8.07 17.70 -1.22
CA ARG A 130 9.04 18.78 -1.41
C ARG A 130 8.98 19.78 -0.25
N THR A 131 9.77 19.55 0.80
CA THR A 131 9.90 20.46 1.95
C THR A 131 11.36 20.52 2.41
N GLY A 132 12.27 20.84 1.49
CA GLY A 132 13.68 21.09 1.79
C GLY A 132 14.36 21.95 0.72
N PRO A 133 15.36 22.81 1.07
CA PRO A 133 15.89 23.83 0.18
C PRO A 133 16.70 23.22 -0.97
N LYS A 134 16.50 23.78 -2.17
CA LYS A 134 17.11 23.36 -3.44
C LYS A 134 18.64 23.54 -3.42
N THR A 135 19.41 22.54 -2.98
CA THR A 135 20.87 22.55 -3.17
C THR A 135 21.45 21.16 -3.43
N HIS A 136 21.12 20.56 -4.57
CA HIS A 136 22.10 20.23 -5.63
C HIS A 136 21.36 19.60 -6.81
N ARG A 137 21.61 20.19 -7.98
CA ARG A 137 20.94 19.92 -9.23
C ARG A 137 21.49 18.62 -9.85
N ARG A 138 20.72 17.53 -9.80
CA ARG A 138 20.60 16.54 -10.89
C ARG A 138 19.16 16.05 -10.95
N SER A 139 18.36 16.77 -11.73
CA SER A 139 17.04 16.30 -12.14
C SER A 139 17.22 15.03 -12.97
N VAL A 140 16.91 13.86 -12.41
CA VAL A 140 16.55 12.71 -13.25
C VAL A 140 15.18 13.05 -13.83
N LYS A 141 15.19 13.66 -15.02
CA LYS A 141 14.00 13.83 -15.85
C LYS A 141 13.63 12.45 -16.39
N ALA A 142 12.86 11.68 -15.62
CA ALA A 142 12.25 10.44 -16.08
C ALA A 142 10.72 10.60 -16.12
N SER A 143 10.24 11.58 -16.89
CA SER A 143 8.83 11.68 -17.28
C SER A 143 8.66 12.86 -18.25
N ARG A 144 8.72 12.58 -19.56
CA ARG A 144 8.12 13.32 -20.69
C ARG A 144 8.87 12.94 -21.96
N THR A 145 8.56 11.77 -22.52
CA THR A 145 8.72 11.42 -23.96
C THR A 145 8.06 10.05 -24.17
N TRP A 146 6.73 9.99 -24.07
CA TRP A 146 5.91 8.88 -24.61
C TRP A 146 4.51 9.44 -24.91
N SER A 147 4.48 10.44 -25.76
CA SER A 147 3.28 10.97 -26.43
C SER A 147 3.82 11.98 -27.44
N GLU A 148 3.47 11.82 -28.73
CA GLU A 148 4.07 12.46 -29.93
C GLU A 148 5.25 11.60 -30.45
N GLU A 149 5.23 10.97 -31.63
CA GLU A 149 4.51 11.14 -32.92
C GLU A 149 4.49 9.79 -33.69
N PRO A 150 4.03 9.75 -34.95
CA PRO A 150 2.67 9.70 -35.47
C PRO A 150 2.12 8.26 -35.67
#